data_AF-A0A8S3FBQ9-F1
#
_entry.id   AF-A0A8S3FBQ9-F1
#
_cell.length_a   1.000
_cell.length_b   1.000
_cell.length_c   1.000
_cell.angle_alpha   90.00
_cell.angle_beta   90.00
_cell.angle_gamma   90.00
#
_symmetry.space_group_name_H-M   'P 1'
#
loop_
_entity.id
_entity.type
_entity.pdbx_description
1 polymer ?
#
loop_
_entity_poly.entity_id
_entity_poly.type
_entity_poly.pdbx_seq_one_letter_code
_entity_poly.pdbx_strand_id
1 'polypeptide(L)'
;MYAFRDIQDYQSMIELTERCEKYEIISKKIQNNMMISYLTAFARSRRNQDDDRDKALGILERLCQTKKTESELSNDITCLCGRIYKDKYTESNCQDKDSLENAIEWYRRGFAADPNIYAGINLLFLLAITTDDLYKNNEAYKIS
;
A
#
# COMPACT_ATOMS: atom_id res chain seq x y z
N MET A 1 -11.92 14.84 2.59
CA MET A 1 -10.70 14.00 2.56
C MET A 1 -9.43 14.83 2.57
N TYR A 2 -9.13 15.67 1.57
CA TYR A 2 -7.87 16.43 1.54
C TYR A 2 -7.66 17.38 2.71
N ALA A 3 -8.66 18.19 3.07
CA ALA A 3 -8.55 19.10 4.22
C ALA A 3 -8.18 18.38 5.53
N PHE A 4 -8.74 17.18 5.77
CA PHE A 4 -8.37 16.35 6.92
C PHE A 4 -6.96 15.76 6.79
N ARG A 5 -6.57 15.32 5.59
CA ARG A 5 -5.23 14.78 5.32
C ARG A 5 -4.14 15.83 5.59
N ASP A 6 -4.39 17.08 5.21
CA ASP A 6 -3.41 18.16 5.33
C ASP A 6 -3.09 18.48 6.80
N ILE A 7 -4.03 18.24 7.71
CA ILE A 7 -3.85 18.33 9.17
C ILE A 7 -3.64 16.96 9.84
N GLN A 8 -3.45 15.89 9.05
CA GLN A 8 -3.26 14.51 9.50
C GLN A 8 -4.38 13.94 10.39
N ASP A 9 -5.61 14.45 10.25
CA ASP A 9 -6.79 13.96 10.95
C ASP A 9 -7.37 12.71 10.24
N TYR A 10 -6.65 11.60 10.36
CA TYR A 10 -7.01 10.33 9.74
C TYR A 10 -8.30 9.73 10.33
N GLN A 11 -8.58 10.01 11.61
CA GLN A 11 -9.81 9.58 12.27
C GLN A 11 -11.03 10.17 11.56
N SER A 12 -11.08 11.50 11.40
CA SER A 12 -12.19 12.16 10.71
C SER A 12 -12.33 11.73 9.24
N MET A 13 -11.21 11.42 8.57
CA MET A 13 -11.26 10.85 7.20
C MET A 13 -12.00 9.51 7.17
N ILE A 14 -11.65 8.61 8.08
CA ILE A 14 -12.25 7.28 8.17
C ILE A 14 -13.72 7.38 8.57
N GLU A 15 -14.03 8.13 9.62
CA GLU A 15 -15.41 8.32 10.09
C GLU A 15 -16.32 8.92 9.01
N LEU A 16 -15.84 9.88 8.23
CA LEU A 16 -16.59 10.44 7.11
C LEU A 16 -16.96 9.34 6.11
N THR A 17 -15.98 8.51 5.73
CA THR A 17 -16.20 7.44 4.74
C THR A 17 -17.13 6.36 5.27
N GLU A 18 -16.95 5.91 6.51
CA GLU A 18 -17.81 4.92 7.15
C GLU A 18 -19.24 5.42 7.31
N ARG A 19 -19.43 6.70 7.65
CA ARG A 19 -20.77 7.32 7.71
C ARG A 19 -21.45 7.36 6.35
N CYS A 20 -20.71 7.66 5.29
CA CYS A 20 -21.24 7.65 3.93
C CYS A 20 -21.59 6.24 3.44
N GLU A 21 -20.77 5.24 3.80
CA GLU A 21 -20.97 3.83 3.40
C GLU A 21 -22.22 3.18 4.02
N LYS A 22 -22.81 3.78 5.07
CA LYS A 22 -24.13 3.36 5.61
C LYS A 22 -25.26 3.47 4.59
N TYR A 23 -25.09 4.27 3.54
CA TYR A 23 -26.07 4.43 2.46
C TYR A 23 -25.60 3.65 1.23
N GLU A 24 -26.33 2.62 0.82
CA GLU A 24 -25.92 1.67 -0.23
C GLU A 24 -25.48 2.36 -1.55
N ILE A 25 -26.25 3.34 -2.01
CA ILE A 25 -25.95 4.09 -3.25
C ILE A 25 -24.62 4.85 -3.11
N ILE A 26 -24.37 5.46 -1.95
CA ILE A 26 -23.15 6.22 -1.69
C ILE A 26 -21.97 5.26 -1.52
N SER A 27 -22.17 4.14 -0.83
CA SER A 27 -21.18 3.07 -0.67
C SER A 27 -20.66 2.59 -2.03
N LYS A 28 -21.56 2.23 -2.96
CA LYS A 28 -21.18 1.84 -4.33
C LYS A 28 -20.41 2.94 -5.05
N LYS A 29 -20.80 4.21 -4.90
CA LYS A 29 -20.07 5.35 -5.50
C LYS A 29 -18.67 5.50 -4.91
N ILE A 30 -18.48 5.29 -3.61
CA ILE A 30 -17.18 5.35 -2.93
C ILE A 30 -16.29 4.20 -3.41
N GLN A 31 -16.81 2.97 -3.43
CA GLN A 31 -16.06 1.78 -3.83
C GLN A 31 -15.61 1.86 -5.30
N ASN A 32 -16.43 2.45 -6.17
CA ASN A 32 -16.09 2.67 -7.58
C ASN A 32 -15.20 3.92 -7.80
N ASN A 33 -15.05 4.77 -6.80
CA ASN A 33 -14.19 5.94 -6.87
C ASN A 33 -12.80 5.60 -6.32
N MET A 34 -11.85 5.40 -7.24
CA MET A 34 -10.47 5.04 -6.93
C MET A 34 -9.81 5.99 -5.93
N MET A 35 -10.01 7.29 -6.10
CA MET A 35 -9.37 8.33 -5.30
C MET A 35 -9.89 8.33 -3.86
N ILE A 36 -11.22 8.23 -3.67
CA ILE A 36 -11.80 8.15 -2.33
C ILE A 36 -11.36 6.84 -1.66
N SER A 37 -11.47 5.71 -2.36
CA SER A 37 -11.05 4.41 -1.83
C SER A 37 -9.57 4.40 -1.44
N TYR A 38 -8.69 4.95 -2.27
CA TYR A 38 -7.27 5.12 -1.96
C TYR A 38 -7.05 5.99 -0.71
N LEU A 39 -7.69 7.16 -0.64
CA LEU A 39 -7.54 8.06 0.51
C LEU A 39 -8.09 7.44 1.81
N THR A 40 -9.14 6.61 1.73
CA THR A 40 -9.64 5.82 2.86
C THR A 40 -8.60 4.80 3.32
N ALA A 41 -8.05 4.00 2.39
CA ALA A 41 -7.02 3.01 2.71
C ALA A 41 -5.75 3.68 3.27
N PHE A 42 -5.34 4.81 2.71
CA PHE A 42 -4.22 5.61 3.21
C PHE A 42 -4.47 6.09 4.65
N ALA A 43 -5.65 6.65 4.93
CA ALA A 43 -5.98 7.11 6.28
C ALA A 43 -5.95 5.94 7.30
N ARG A 44 -6.50 4.78 6.94
CA ARG A 44 -6.44 3.57 7.78
C ARG A 44 -4.99 3.12 8.03
N SER A 45 -4.20 3.01 6.97
CA SER A 45 -2.77 2.67 7.06
C SER A 45 -2.00 3.60 8.01
N ARG A 46 -2.31 4.90 7.99
CA ARG A 46 -1.68 5.91 8.85
C ARG A 46 -2.20 5.92 10.29
N ARG A 47 -3.51 5.68 10.50
CA ARG A 47 -4.10 5.59 11.85
C ARG A 47 -3.62 4.34 12.59
N ASN A 48 -3.51 3.21 11.87
CA ASN A 48 -2.98 1.95 12.39
C ASN A 48 -3.62 1.51 13.72
N GLN A 49 -4.94 1.52 13.80
CA GLN A 49 -5.68 1.01 14.95
C GLN A 49 -6.45 -0.25 14.58
N ASP A 50 -6.51 -1.20 15.51
CA ASP A 50 -7.27 -2.45 15.38
C ASP A 50 -7.01 -3.17 14.04
N ASP A 51 -8.02 -3.28 13.19
CA ASP A 51 -8.01 -3.97 11.89
C ASP A 51 -7.78 -3.02 10.70
N ASP A 52 -7.30 -1.80 10.96
CA ASP A 52 -7.16 -0.76 9.93
C ASP A 52 -6.29 -1.19 8.75
N ARG A 53 -5.14 -1.81 9.04
CA ARG A 53 -4.21 -2.23 7.98
C ARG A 53 -4.78 -3.35 7.14
N ASP A 54 -5.52 -4.27 7.74
CA ASP A 54 -6.18 -5.36 7.02
C ASP A 54 -7.32 -4.82 6.15
N LYS A 55 -8.13 -3.89 6.68
CA LYS A 55 -9.14 -3.16 5.91
C LYS A 55 -8.53 -2.34 4.78
N ALA A 56 -7.39 -1.68 5.03
CA ALA A 56 -6.67 -0.91 4.01
C ALA A 56 -6.19 -1.82 2.88
N LEU A 57 -5.57 -2.96 3.20
CA LEU A 57 -5.14 -3.95 2.22
C LEU A 57 -6.32 -4.47 1.41
N GLY A 58 -7.44 -4.84 2.05
CA GLY A 58 -8.64 -5.29 1.33
C GLY A 58 -9.20 -4.25 0.35
N ILE A 59 -9.14 -2.96 0.70
CA ILE A 59 -9.51 -1.88 -0.22
C ILE A 59 -8.54 -1.81 -1.41
N LEU A 60 -7.23 -1.82 -1.14
CA LEU A 60 -6.19 -1.67 -2.15
C LEU A 60 -6.13 -2.86 -3.12
N GLU A 61 -6.24 -4.08 -2.60
CA GLU A 61 -6.27 -5.30 -3.39
C GLU A 61 -7.48 -5.33 -4.33
N ARG A 62 -8.65 -4.94 -3.83
CA ARG A 62 -9.84 -4.76 -4.67
C ARG A 62 -9.60 -3.72 -5.78
N LEU A 63 -8.96 -2.59 -5.46
CA LEU A 63 -8.62 -1.59 -6.49
C LEU A 63 -7.68 -2.16 -7.55
N CYS A 64 -6.70 -2.98 -7.16
CA CYS A 64 -5.82 -3.69 -8.09
C CYS A 64 -6.59 -4.68 -8.98
N GLN A 65 -7.56 -5.41 -8.44
CA GLN A 65 -8.37 -6.38 -9.20
C GLN A 65 -9.25 -5.73 -10.28
N THR A 66 -9.51 -4.42 -10.19
CA THR A 66 -10.22 -3.69 -11.27
C THR A 66 -9.37 -3.48 -12.52
N LYS A 67 -8.06 -3.76 -12.45
CA LYS A 67 -7.11 -3.57 -13.54
C LYS A 67 -6.98 -4.85 -14.36
N LYS A 68 -6.86 -4.69 -15.68
CA LYS A 68 -6.76 -5.81 -16.62
C LYS A 68 -5.32 -6.31 -16.74
N THR A 69 -4.35 -5.44 -16.55
CA THR A 69 -2.92 -5.76 -16.66
C THR A 69 -2.13 -5.16 -15.50
N GLU A 70 -0.94 -5.70 -15.24
CA GLU A 70 -0.04 -5.14 -14.22
C GLU A 70 0.41 -3.71 -14.56
N SER A 71 0.57 -3.39 -15.85
CA SER A 71 0.91 -2.04 -16.31
C SER A 71 -0.16 -0.98 -16.03
N GLU A 72 -1.40 -1.38 -15.72
CA GLU A 72 -2.47 -0.48 -15.31
C GLU A 72 -2.52 -0.26 -13.79
N LEU A 73 -1.65 -0.94 -13.02
CA LEU A 73 -1.55 -0.74 -11.59
C LEU A 73 -0.96 0.64 -11.29
N SER A 74 -1.64 1.38 -10.43
CA SER A 74 -1.14 2.66 -9.94
C SER A 74 0.00 2.42 -8.96
N ASN A 75 1.11 3.11 -9.19
CA ASN A 75 2.25 3.15 -8.27
C ASN A 75 1.84 3.54 -6.85
N ASP A 76 0.92 4.49 -6.69
CA ASP A 76 0.45 4.91 -5.37
C ASP A 76 -0.20 3.75 -4.60
N ILE A 77 -0.96 2.90 -5.30
CA ILE A 77 -1.67 1.76 -4.71
C ILE A 77 -0.68 0.65 -4.35
N THR A 78 0.18 0.23 -5.29
CA THR A 78 1.17 -0.84 -5.06
C THR A 78 2.17 -0.45 -3.98
N CYS A 79 2.64 0.81 -3.99
CA CYS A 79 3.54 1.35 -2.98
C CYS A 79 2.89 1.43 -1.59
N LEU A 80 1.58 1.71 -1.51
CA LEU A 80 0.87 1.71 -0.23
C LEU A 80 0.68 0.29 0.31
N CYS A 81 0.39 -0.71 -0.54
CA CYS A 81 0.39 -2.12 -0.15
C CYS A 81 1.76 -2.53 0.41
N GLY A 82 2.83 -2.27 -0.34
CA GLY A 82 4.21 -2.57 0.08
C GLY A 82 4.58 -1.88 1.38
N ARG A 83 4.15 -0.62 1.57
CA ARG A 83 4.36 0.11 2.82
C ARG A 83 3.64 -0.56 4.00
N ILE A 84 2.38 -0.94 3.87
CA ILE A 84 1.62 -1.57 4.96
C ILE A 84 2.31 -2.86 5.41
N TYR A 85 2.73 -3.72 4.47
CA TYR A 85 3.44 -4.95 4.79
C TYR A 85 4.83 -4.67 5.39
N LYS A 86 5.57 -3.68 4.88
CA LYS A 86 6.85 -3.26 5.48
C LYS A 86 6.67 -2.77 6.92
N ASP A 87 5.62 -2.01 7.18
CA ASP A 87 5.32 -1.50 8.52
C ASP A 87 4.96 -2.67 9.47
N LYS A 88 4.14 -3.64 9.03
CA LYS A 88 3.85 -4.88 9.77
C LYS A 88 5.13 -5.66 10.10
N TYR A 89 6.02 -5.85 9.13
CA TYR A 89 7.31 -6.50 9.34
C TYR A 89 8.16 -5.75 10.38
N THR A 90 8.28 -4.43 10.26
CA THR A 90 9.10 -3.61 11.16
C THR A 90 8.56 -3.64 12.59
N GLU A 91 7.24 -3.52 12.76
CA GLU A 91 6.57 -3.54 14.07
C GLU A 91 6.58 -4.92 14.73
N SER A 92 6.75 -5.99 13.94
CA SER A 92 6.98 -7.35 14.47
C SER A 92 8.39 -7.58 15.02
N ASN A 93 9.19 -6.53 15.22
CA ASN A 93 10.64 -6.62 15.48
C ASN A 93 11.36 -7.47 14.42
N CYS A 94 10.99 -7.28 13.15
CA CYS A 94 11.59 -7.94 12.00
C CYS A 94 11.44 -9.47 11.97
N GLN A 95 10.41 -10.01 12.63
CA GLN A 95 10.16 -11.45 12.74
C GLN A 95 9.12 -11.97 11.73
N ASP A 96 8.15 -11.15 11.33
CA ASP A 96 7.08 -11.52 10.39
C ASP A 96 7.61 -11.60 8.96
N LYS A 97 8.16 -12.77 8.59
CA LYS A 97 8.74 -13.01 7.26
C LYS A 97 7.69 -12.99 6.16
N ASP A 98 6.45 -13.38 6.45
CA ASP A 98 5.37 -13.34 5.48
C ASP A 98 5.09 -11.88 5.07
N SER A 99 5.05 -10.96 6.04
CA SER A 99 4.94 -9.52 5.73
C SER A 99 6.16 -8.99 4.96
N LEU A 100 7.38 -9.46 5.25
CA LEU A 100 8.56 -9.07 4.48
C LEU A 100 8.45 -9.50 3.01
N GLU A 101 8.10 -10.76 2.77
CA GLU A 101 7.93 -11.31 1.42
C GLU A 101 6.82 -10.58 0.65
N ASN A 102 5.68 -10.33 1.29
CA ASN A 102 4.60 -9.54 0.70
C ASN A 102 5.04 -8.11 0.37
N ALA A 103 5.80 -7.45 1.25
CA ALA A 103 6.31 -6.11 0.98
C ALA A 103 7.20 -6.09 -0.26
N ILE A 104 8.13 -7.04 -0.38
CA ILE A 104 9.02 -7.19 -1.55
C ILE A 104 8.17 -7.36 -2.82
N GLU A 105 7.20 -8.27 -2.79
CA GLU A 105 6.39 -8.57 -3.96
C GLU A 105 5.57 -7.36 -4.42
N TRP A 106 4.98 -6.60 -3.50
CA TRP A 106 4.24 -5.39 -3.86
C TRP A 106 5.13 -4.30 -4.46
N TYR A 107 6.33 -4.09 -3.91
CA TYR A 107 7.28 -3.14 -4.48
C TYR A 107 7.85 -3.61 -5.83
N ARG A 108 8.08 -4.91 -6.01
CA ARG A 108 8.49 -5.51 -7.29
C ARG A 108 7.43 -5.29 -8.35
N ARG A 109 6.16 -5.58 -8.05
CA ARG A 109 5.03 -5.36 -8.97
C ARG A 109 4.86 -3.89 -9.32
N GLY A 110 4.96 -2.99 -8.34
CA GLY A 110 4.92 -1.54 -8.60
C GLY A 110 6.07 -1.07 -9.50
N PHE A 111 7.29 -1.48 -9.18
CA PHE A 111 8.48 -1.12 -9.97
C PHE A 111 8.43 -1.69 -11.40
N ALA A 112 7.93 -2.91 -11.58
CA ALA A 112 7.76 -3.52 -12.91
C ALA A 112 6.69 -2.82 -13.76
N ALA A 113 5.62 -2.33 -13.13
CA ALA A 113 4.53 -1.63 -13.81
C ALA A 113 4.95 -0.22 -14.27
N ASP A 114 5.59 0.55 -13.37
CA ASP A 114 6.07 1.90 -13.65
C ASP A 114 7.28 2.22 -12.74
N PRO A 115 8.51 2.06 -13.26
CA PRO A 115 9.73 2.26 -12.47
C PRO A 115 9.83 3.67 -11.89
N ASN A 116 9.88 3.77 -10.55
CA ASN A 116 10.03 5.04 -9.86
C ASN A 116 10.96 4.91 -8.65
N ILE A 117 11.56 6.04 -8.26
CA ILE A 117 12.55 6.10 -7.17
C ILE A 117 11.99 5.60 -5.85
N TYR A 118 10.72 5.91 -5.53
CA TYR A 118 10.13 5.50 -4.26
C TYR A 118 9.99 3.97 -4.19
N ALA A 119 9.45 3.33 -5.23
CA ALA A 119 9.36 1.87 -5.29
C ALA A 119 10.75 1.23 -5.33
N GLY A 120 11.68 1.78 -6.12
CA GLY A 120 13.04 1.24 -6.27
C GLY A 120 13.84 1.26 -4.98
N ILE A 121 13.86 2.38 -4.24
CA ILE A 121 14.58 2.47 -2.96
C ILE A 121 14.00 1.51 -1.92
N ASN A 122 12.66 1.41 -1.83
CA ASN A 122 12.04 0.49 -0.88
C ASN A 122 12.32 -0.97 -1.26
N LEU A 123 12.27 -1.31 -2.55
CA LEU A 123 12.61 -2.66 -3.02
C LEU A 123 14.07 -3.01 -2.72
N LEU A 124 15.02 -2.13 -3.06
CA LEU A 124 16.43 -2.31 -2.75
C LEU A 124 16.68 -2.51 -1.26
N PHE A 125 16.05 -1.70 -0.41
CA PHE A 125 16.17 -1.81 1.04
C PHE A 125 15.68 -3.18 1.54
N LEU A 126 14.53 -3.65 1.06
CA LEU A 126 13.99 -4.94 1.47
C LEU A 126 14.83 -6.12 0.93
N LEU A 127 15.33 -6.02 -0.30
CA LEU A 127 16.24 -7.02 -0.86
C LEU A 127 17.52 -7.13 -0.02
N ALA A 128 18.07 -6.00 0.44
CA ALA A 128 19.25 -5.96 1.31
C ALA A 128 19.05 -6.67 2.66
N ILE A 129 17.80 -6.75 3.16
CA ILE A 129 17.47 -7.49 4.38
C ILE A 129 17.50 -9.01 4.13
N THR A 130 17.15 -9.43 2.92
CA THR A 130 16.98 -10.85 2.54
C THR A 130 18.18 -11.48 1.84
N THR A 131 19.19 -10.69 1.49
CA THR A 131 20.34 -11.13 0.69
C THR A 131 21.64 -10.89 1.45
N ASP A 132 22.54 -11.87 1.42
CA ASP A 132 23.88 -11.76 2.04
C ASP A 132 24.81 -10.77 1.31
N ASP A 133 24.73 -10.70 -0.02
CA ASP A 133 25.55 -9.82 -0.86
C ASP A 133 24.68 -9.11 -1.92
N LEU A 134 24.23 -7.90 -1.60
CA LEU A 134 23.32 -7.13 -2.45
C LEU A 134 23.93 -6.84 -3.83
N TYR A 135 25.25 -6.69 -3.92
CA TYR A 135 25.94 -6.42 -5.19
C TYR A 135 25.92 -7.62 -6.15
N LYS A 136 25.70 -8.83 -5.64
CA LYS A 136 25.50 -10.04 -6.44
C LYS A 136 24.04 -10.34 -6.74
N ASN A 137 23.11 -9.57 -6.19
CA ASN A 137 21.70 -9.74 -6.47
C ASN A 137 21.36 -9.09 -7.82
N ASN A 138 21.04 -9.94 -8.80
CA ASN A 138 20.71 -9.52 -10.17
C ASN A 138 19.51 -8.57 -10.24
N GLU A 139 18.58 -8.65 -9.30
CA GLU A 139 17.45 -7.74 -9.25
C GLU A 139 17.86 -6.38 -8.71
N ALA A 140 18.63 -6.35 -7.60
CA ALA A 140 19.14 -5.11 -7.04
C ALA A 140 20.00 -4.31 -8.04
N TYR A 141 20.85 -5.00 -8.80
CA TYR A 141 21.66 -4.37 -9.86
C TYR A 141 20.81 -3.71 -10.97
N LYS A 142 19.60 -4.22 -11.25
CA LYS A 142 18.72 -3.63 -12.27
C LYS A 142 17.96 -2.41 -11.77
N ILE A 143 17.92 -2.19 -10.45
CA ILE A 143 17.22 -1.06 -9.83
C ILE A 143 18.19 0.11 -9.60
N SER A 144 19.48 -0.18 -9.34
CA SER A 144 20.56 0.81 -9.14
C SER A 144 21.06 1.42 -10.45
#